data_AF-M0EAD9-F1
#
_entry.id   AF-M0EAD9-F1
#
_cell.length_a   1.000
_cell.length_b   1.000
_cell.length_c   1.000
_cell.angle_alpha   90.00
_cell.angle_beta   90.00
_cell.angle_gamma   90.00
#
_symmetry.space_group_name_H-M   'P 1'
#
loop_
_entity.id
_entity.type
_entity.pdbx_description
1 polymer ?
#
loop_
_entity_poly.entity_id
_entity_poly.type
_entity_poly.pdbx_seq_one_letter_code
_entity_poly.pdbx_strand_id
1 'polypeptide(L)'
;MTRSQLKSGIEQRAQTNLQIAAELTDVVEFLITNGHTDSNTTIKTPALKSQCSEMSYNRIERLHSEMGMVQKYKQGPSTYLIHGQKGVVNGQGVSQMVNQELRKVAQHAQQNSSVRAVVANARNFPTGKALQDLTNGNFGDRRERLERIVTAIEDSNVTKGPYVKIVFRTPANHYCASPLAAQLYR
;
A
#
# COMPACT_ATOMS: atom_id res chain seq x y z
N MET A 1 10.39 -33.83 0.40
CA MET A 1 10.82 -32.60 -0.31
C MET A 1 9.97 -31.48 0.24
N THR A 2 10.59 -30.54 0.95
CA THR A 2 9.91 -29.95 2.13
C THR A 2 9.95 -28.43 2.12
N ARG A 3 8.83 -27.84 2.56
CA ARG A 3 8.67 -26.46 3.03
C ARG A 3 9.87 -25.92 3.81
N SER A 4 10.65 -26.78 4.48
CA SER A 4 11.92 -26.44 5.13
C SER A 4 12.98 -25.87 4.18
N GLN A 5 13.15 -26.41 2.97
CA GLN A 5 14.13 -25.93 1.99
C GLN A 5 13.73 -24.56 1.42
N LEU A 6 12.44 -24.37 1.17
CA LEU A 6 11.89 -23.08 0.77
C LEU A 6 12.09 -22.03 1.87
N LYS A 7 11.79 -22.37 3.13
CA LYS A 7 12.01 -21.50 4.29
C LYS A 7 13.47 -21.12 4.45
N SER A 8 14.39 -22.09 4.42
CA SER A 8 15.83 -21.80 4.49
C SER A 8 16.32 -20.96 3.31
N GLY A 9 15.78 -21.18 2.11
CA GLY A 9 16.09 -20.37 0.93
C GLY A 9 15.63 -18.91 1.06
N ILE A 10 14.49 -18.67 1.71
CA ILE A 10 13.98 -17.34 2.06
C ILE A 10 14.87 -16.68 3.11
N GLU A 11 15.20 -17.38 4.19
CA GLU A 11 16.05 -16.86 5.27
C GLU A 11 17.46 -16.48 4.78
N GLN A 12 18.06 -17.28 3.90
CA GLN A 12 19.38 -16.99 3.32
C GLN A 12 19.41 -15.76 2.41
N ARG A 13 18.27 -15.42 1.80
CA ARG A 13 18.15 -14.30 0.84
C ARG A 13 17.59 -13.04 1.49
N ALA A 14 17.18 -13.14 2.75
CA ALA A 14 16.77 -12.00 3.52
C ALA A 14 17.98 -11.08 3.80
N GLN A 15 17.85 -9.81 3.44
CA GLN A 15 18.84 -8.76 3.72
C GLN A 15 18.73 -8.24 5.16
N THR A 16 17.67 -8.61 5.88
CA THR A 16 17.42 -8.22 7.29
C THR A 16 16.86 -9.40 8.10
N ASN A 17 17.03 -9.36 9.42
CA ASN A 17 16.56 -10.42 10.32
C ASN A 17 15.05 -10.68 10.12
N LEU A 18 14.71 -11.95 9.88
CA LEU A 18 13.43 -12.30 9.28
C LEU A 18 12.53 -13.03 10.29
N GLN A 19 11.84 -12.26 11.14
CA GLN A 19 10.87 -12.79 12.12
C GLN A 19 9.62 -13.41 11.49
N ILE A 20 9.44 -13.24 10.17
CA ILE A 20 8.24 -13.63 9.41
C ILE A 20 8.51 -14.74 8.39
N ALA A 21 9.55 -15.56 8.60
CA ALA A 21 9.99 -16.61 7.65
C ALA A 21 8.88 -17.59 7.27
N ALA A 22 8.13 -18.05 8.26
CA ALA A 22 7.02 -18.98 8.04
C ALA A 22 5.95 -18.35 7.13
N GLU A 23 5.56 -17.10 7.42
CA GLU A 23 4.53 -16.40 6.65
C GLU A 23 4.96 -16.12 5.21
N LEU A 24 6.24 -15.79 4.98
CA LEU A 24 6.79 -15.63 3.64
C LEU A 24 6.83 -16.96 2.87
N THR A 25 7.18 -18.05 3.58
CA THR A 25 7.18 -19.41 3.02
C THR A 25 5.77 -19.81 2.56
N ASP A 26 4.76 -19.52 3.37
CA ASP A 26 3.37 -19.87 3.09
C ASP A 26 2.83 -19.12 1.87
N VAL A 27 3.22 -17.84 1.71
CA VAL A 27 2.88 -17.05 0.53
C VAL A 27 3.51 -17.65 -0.73
N VAL A 28 4.78 -18.05 -0.67
CA VAL A 28 5.48 -18.63 -1.83
C VAL A 28 4.95 -20.02 -2.17
N GLU A 29 4.76 -20.88 -1.17
CA GLU A 29 4.15 -22.22 -1.33
C GLU A 29 2.74 -22.14 -1.93
N PHE A 30 1.95 -21.16 -1.48
CA PHE A 30 0.64 -20.87 -2.07
C PHE A 30 0.75 -20.48 -3.55
N LEU A 31 1.70 -19.60 -3.91
CA LEU A 31 1.91 -19.17 -5.29
C LEU A 31 2.49 -20.26 -6.20
N ILE A 32 3.28 -21.18 -5.67
CA ILE A 32 3.77 -22.36 -6.42
C ILE A 32 2.61 -23.32 -6.69
N THR A 33 1.75 -23.54 -5.70
CA THR A 33 0.63 -24.49 -5.79
C THR A 33 -0.53 -23.95 -6.61
N ASN A 34 -0.76 -22.62 -6.62
CA ASN A 34 -1.97 -21.99 -7.17
C ASN A 34 -1.67 -20.86 -8.19
N GLY A 35 -0.42 -20.69 -8.62
CA GLY A 35 0.01 -19.64 -9.54
C GLY A 35 -0.42 -19.85 -11.00
N HIS A 36 -0.23 -18.81 -11.82
CA HIS A 36 -0.57 -18.81 -13.25
C HIS A 36 0.27 -19.82 -14.04
N THR A 37 -0.37 -20.69 -14.84
CA THR A 37 0.26 -21.50 -15.90
C THR A 37 -0.22 -20.99 -17.25
N ASP A 38 0.70 -20.76 -18.20
CA ASP A 38 0.42 -20.12 -19.50
C ASP A 38 -0.52 -20.91 -20.44
N SER A 39 -1.02 -22.08 -20.03
CA SER A 39 -1.73 -23.02 -20.92
C SER A 39 -3.18 -23.36 -20.55
N ASN A 40 -3.81 -22.74 -19.54
CA ASN A 40 -5.24 -22.98 -19.26
C ASN A 40 -5.97 -21.74 -18.73
N THR A 41 -7.08 -21.40 -19.39
CA THR A 41 -7.94 -20.21 -19.21
C THR A 41 -8.74 -20.14 -17.90
N THR A 42 -8.39 -20.94 -16.88
CA THR A 42 -9.10 -20.96 -15.60
C THR A 42 -8.21 -20.41 -14.48
N ILE A 43 -8.37 -19.12 -14.22
CA ILE A 43 -7.88 -18.46 -13.02
C ILE A 43 -8.56 -19.11 -11.81
N LYS A 44 -7.85 -19.98 -11.08
CA LYS A 44 -8.19 -20.33 -9.70
C LYS A 44 -7.41 -19.46 -8.73
N THR A 45 -7.41 -18.15 -8.95
CA THR A 45 -7.11 -17.22 -7.86
C THR A 45 -8.44 -16.94 -7.17
N PRO A 46 -8.87 -17.68 -6.13
CA PRO A 46 -9.69 -17.03 -5.13
C PRO A 46 -8.83 -15.85 -4.70
N ALA A 47 -9.34 -14.67 -5.02
CA ALA A 47 -8.59 -13.46 -4.84
C ALA A 47 -8.02 -13.46 -3.41
N LEU A 48 -6.73 -13.20 -3.28
CA LEU A 48 -6.06 -12.87 -2.01
C LEU A 48 -6.76 -11.68 -1.28
N LYS A 49 -7.83 -11.13 -1.87
CA LYS A 49 -8.85 -10.25 -1.30
C LYS A 49 -9.35 -10.66 0.08
N SER A 50 -9.41 -11.94 0.45
CA SER A 50 -9.85 -12.32 1.81
C SER A 50 -8.75 -12.17 2.87
N GLN A 51 -7.48 -11.97 2.48
CA GLN A 51 -6.35 -11.87 3.40
C GLN A 51 -5.45 -10.66 3.15
N CYS A 52 -5.95 -9.65 2.41
CA CYS A 52 -5.24 -8.40 2.19
C CYS A 52 -5.41 -7.46 3.40
N SER A 53 -5.02 -7.93 4.59
CA SER A 53 -4.53 -7.02 5.62
C SER A 53 -3.18 -6.50 5.13
N GLU A 54 -2.87 -5.24 5.36
CA GLU A 54 -1.69 -4.54 4.79
C GLU A 54 -0.36 -5.29 4.96
N MET A 55 -0.27 -6.23 5.90
CA MET A 55 0.85 -7.13 6.09
C MET A 55 1.13 -8.05 4.88
N SER A 56 0.11 -8.55 4.17
CA SER A 56 0.29 -9.49 3.04
C SER A 56 0.92 -8.84 1.81
N TYR A 57 0.65 -7.56 1.56
CA TYR A 57 1.26 -6.83 0.45
C TYR A 57 2.75 -6.55 0.70
N ASN A 58 3.10 -6.07 1.90
CA ASN A 58 4.51 -5.81 2.24
C ASN A 58 5.34 -7.10 2.18
N ARG A 59 4.77 -8.24 2.56
CA ARG A 59 5.38 -9.57 2.39
C ARG A 59 5.65 -9.91 0.93
N ILE A 60 4.68 -9.70 0.05
CA ILE A 60 4.82 -9.96 -1.40
C ILE A 60 5.82 -8.99 -2.06
N GLU A 61 5.80 -7.71 -1.68
CA GLU A 61 6.78 -6.74 -2.14
C GLU A 61 8.19 -7.19 -1.78
N ARG A 62 8.39 -7.59 -0.52
CA ARG A 62 9.67 -8.09 -0.03
C ARG A 62 10.13 -9.36 -0.75
N LEU A 63 9.24 -10.34 -0.92
CA LEU A 63 9.51 -11.55 -1.70
C LEU A 63 9.90 -11.25 -3.16
N HIS A 64 9.35 -10.19 -3.75
CA HIS A 64 9.67 -9.78 -5.10
C HIS A 64 10.98 -8.97 -5.19
N SER A 65 11.09 -7.86 -4.46
CA SER A 65 12.17 -6.89 -4.61
C SER A 65 13.45 -7.27 -3.86
N GLU A 66 13.34 -7.96 -2.73
CA GLU A 66 14.49 -8.36 -1.90
C GLU A 66 14.98 -9.77 -2.28
N MET A 67 14.05 -10.72 -2.44
CA MET A 67 14.38 -12.15 -2.49
C MET A 67 14.22 -12.79 -3.87
N GLY A 68 13.59 -12.11 -4.83
CA GLY A 68 13.36 -12.64 -6.19
C GLY A 68 12.50 -13.91 -6.25
N MET A 69 11.71 -14.19 -5.21
CA MET A 69 10.87 -15.40 -5.09
C MET A 69 9.51 -15.26 -5.79
N VAL A 70 9.10 -14.04 -6.10
CA VAL A 70 7.80 -13.74 -6.69
C VAL A 70 7.98 -12.86 -7.93
N GLN A 71 7.29 -13.19 -9.01
CA GLN A 71 7.15 -12.33 -10.19
C GLN A 71 5.81 -11.60 -10.15
N LYS A 72 5.79 -10.40 -10.72
CA LYS A 72 4.64 -9.48 -10.70
C LYS A 72 4.18 -9.19 -12.12
N TYR A 73 2.89 -9.34 -12.38
CA TYR A 73 2.28 -8.97 -13.65
C TYR A 73 1.23 -7.87 -13.47
N LYS A 74 1.33 -6.86 -14.33
CA LYS A 74 0.40 -5.72 -14.36
C LYS A 74 -0.76 -6.06 -15.28
N GLN A 75 -1.86 -6.55 -14.71
CA GLN A 75 -3.08 -6.91 -15.45
C GLN A 75 -4.35 -6.13 -15.03
N GLY A 76 -4.24 -5.11 -14.17
CA GLY A 76 -5.41 -4.23 -13.94
C GLY A 76 -5.06 -2.75 -13.92
N PRO A 77 -5.99 -1.88 -13.46
CA PRO A 77 -5.86 -0.44 -13.63
C PRO A 77 -4.56 0.06 -12.99
N SER A 78 -3.93 1.07 -13.61
CA SER A 78 -2.58 1.52 -13.29
C SER A 78 -2.36 1.90 -11.81
N THR A 79 -3.44 2.21 -11.07
CA THR A 79 -3.38 2.62 -9.66
C THR A 79 -4.66 2.25 -8.90
N TYR A 80 -4.54 1.74 -7.68
CA TYR A 80 -5.61 1.72 -6.67
C TYR A 80 -5.14 2.38 -5.37
N LEU A 81 -6.10 2.83 -4.57
CA LEU A 81 -5.85 3.41 -3.26
C LEU A 81 -6.07 2.39 -2.17
N ILE A 82 -5.23 2.44 -1.14
CA ILE A 82 -5.56 1.90 0.18
C ILE A 82 -5.88 3.08 1.09
N HIS A 83 -7.14 3.13 1.49
CA HIS A 83 -7.64 4.04 2.50
C HIS A 83 -7.79 3.24 3.80
N GLY A 84 -6.99 3.59 4.82
CA GLY A 84 -6.89 2.84 6.07
C GLY A 84 -8.21 2.52 6.77
N GLN A 85 -9.30 3.23 6.45
CA GLN A 85 -10.64 2.97 7.00
C GLN A 85 -11.72 2.45 6.02
N LYS A 86 -11.52 2.49 4.69
CA LYS A 86 -12.57 2.09 3.70
C LYS A 86 -12.13 1.07 2.65
N GLY A 87 -10.96 0.46 2.80
CA GLY A 87 -10.48 -0.57 1.88
C GLY A 87 -10.00 0.00 0.54
N VAL A 88 -10.06 -0.83 -0.51
CA VAL A 88 -9.49 -0.55 -1.84
C VAL A 88 -10.45 0.29 -2.69
N VAL A 89 -9.97 1.41 -3.24
CA VAL A 89 -10.73 2.24 -4.20
C VAL A 89 -10.07 2.26 -5.57
N ASN A 90 -10.87 1.93 -6.59
CA ASN A 90 -10.46 1.88 -7.99
C ASN A 90 -10.33 3.27 -8.61
N GLY A 91 -9.50 3.37 -9.67
CA GLY A 91 -9.00 4.60 -10.31
C GLY A 91 -9.99 5.76 -10.50
N GLN A 92 -11.26 5.50 -10.81
CA GLN A 92 -12.26 6.56 -11.03
C GLN A 92 -12.68 7.28 -9.72
N GLY A 93 -12.69 6.60 -8.58
CA GLY A 93 -13.11 7.16 -7.28
C GLY A 93 -11.99 7.86 -6.50
N VAL A 94 -10.74 7.74 -6.97
CA VAL A 94 -9.52 8.16 -6.28
C VAL A 94 -9.45 9.68 -6.08
N SER A 95 -9.75 10.43 -7.14
CA SER A 95 -9.74 11.90 -7.11
C SER A 95 -10.77 12.46 -6.12
N GLN A 96 -11.94 11.82 -6.01
CA GLN A 96 -12.99 12.22 -5.08
C GLN A 96 -12.60 11.88 -3.63
N MET A 97 -11.96 10.73 -3.42
CA MET A 97 -11.47 10.33 -2.09
C MET A 97 -10.41 11.28 -1.56
N VAL A 98 -9.44 11.71 -2.39
CA VAL A 98 -8.46 12.73 -1.99
C VAL A 98 -9.15 14.02 -1.55
N ASN A 99 -10.20 14.45 -2.27
CA ASN A 99 -10.99 15.61 -1.87
C ASN A 99 -11.73 15.42 -0.54
N GLN A 100 -12.26 14.21 -0.29
CA GLN A 100 -12.93 13.90 0.97
C GLN A 100 -11.96 14.00 2.15
N GLU A 101 -10.77 13.42 2.04
CA GLU A 101 -9.76 13.48 3.10
C GLU A 101 -9.27 14.92 3.34
N LEU A 102 -9.02 15.69 2.28
CA LEU A 102 -8.67 17.11 2.39
C LEU A 102 -9.77 17.94 3.07
N ARG A 103 -11.05 17.62 2.84
CA ARG A 103 -12.17 18.29 3.52
C ARG A 103 -12.23 17.95 5.00
N LYS A 104 -11.96 16.70 5.38
CA LYS A 104 -11.87 16.31 6.80
C LYS A 104 -10.72 17.00 7.52
N VAL A 105 -9.55 17.11 6.87
CA VAL A 105 -8.42 17.92 7.37
C VAL A 105 -8.87 19.36 7.58
N ALA A 106 -9.57 19.96 6.61
CA ALA A 106 -10.06 21.32 6.72
C ALA A 106 -11.02 21.50 7.90
N GLN A 107 -11.98 20.60 8.09
CA GLN A 107 -12.92 20.63 9.21
C GLN A 107 -12.20 20.53 10.56
N HIS A 108 -11.25 19.62 10.68
CA HIS A 108 -10.48 19.47 11.92
C HIS A 108 -9.64 20.71 12.23
N ALA A 109 -8.95 21.26 11.22
CA ALA A 109 -8.17 22.48 11.34
C ALA A 109 -9.03 23.76 11.48
N GLN A 110 -10.35 23.70 11.25
CA GLN A 110 -11.27 24.78 11.62
C GLN A 110 -11.55 24.79 13.12
N GLN A 111 -11.60 23.60 13.73
CA GLN A 111 -11.93 23.42 15.14
C GLN A 111 -10.69 23.48 16.05
N ASN A 112 -9.50 23.19 15.50
CA ASN A 112 -8.25 23.14 16.26
C ASN A 112 -7.18 24.07 15.64
N SER A 113 -6.85 25.16 16.35
CA SER A 113 -5.88 26.17 15.91
C SER A 113 -4.45 25.64 15.83
N SER A 114 -4.05 24.71 16.70
CA SER A 114 -2.75 24.05 16.64
C SER A 114 -2.61 23.19 15.39
N VAL A 115 -3.65 22.42 15.05
CA VAL A 115 -3.69 21.66 13.79
C VAL A 115 -3.64 22.61 12.59
N ARG A 116 -4.36 23.74 12.65
CA ARG A 116 -4.30 24.76 11.59
C ARG A 116 -2.89 25.29 11.36
N ALA A 117 -2.12 25.53 12.42
CA ALA A 117 -0.74 25.96 12.31
C ALA A 117 0.15 24.90 11.63
N VAL A 118 -0.03 23.61 11.98
CA VAL A 118 0.68 22.51 11.31
C VAL A 118 0.32 22.43 9.82
N VAL A 119 -0.97 22.54 9.48
CA VAL A 119 -1.42 22.59 8.07
C VAL A 119 -0.82 23.77 7.32
N ALA A 120 -0.75 24.95 7.96
CA ALA A 120 -0.17 26.15 7.39
C ALA A 120 1.31 25.93 7.05
N ASN A 121 2.08 25.41 8.00
CA ASN A 121 3.50 25.09 7.85
C ASN A 121 3.71 24.04 6.74
N ALA A 122 2.94 22.95 6.74
CA ALA A 122 3.03 21.92 5.70
C ALA A 122 2.76 22.46 4.29
N ARG A 123 1.94 23.51 4.19
CA ARG A 123 1.62 24.19 2.93
C ARG A 123 2.54 25.35 2.59
N ASN A 124 3.44 25.76 3.49
CA ASN A 124 4.20 27.01 3.40
C ASN A 124 3.30 28.25 3.25
N PHE A 125 2.16 28.28 3.93
CA PHE A 125 1.18 29.38 3.87
C PHE A 125 1.04 30.03 5.25
N PRO A 126 0.63 31.31 5.33
CA PRO A 126 0.21 31.92 6.60
C PRO A 126 -0.98 31.18 7.22
N THR A 127 -1.05 31.08 8.54
CA THR A 127 -2.11 30.34 9.27
C THR A 127 -3.53 30.77 8.87
N GLY A 128 -3.75 32.07 8.62
CA GLY A 128 -5.05 32.58 8.14
C GLY A 128 -5.48 32.08 6.75
N LYS A 129 -4.52 31.62 5.94
CA LYS A 129 -4.74 31.07 4.58
C LYS A 129 -4.57 29.55 4.51
N ALA A 130 -4.30 28.89 5.64
CA ALA A 130 -3.97 27.47 5.71
C ALA A 130 -5.02 26.54 5.07
N LEU A 131 -6.29 26.97 5.03
CA LEU A 131 -7.40 26.16 4.53
C LEU A 131 -7.89 26.58 3.13
N GLN A 132 -7.41 27.70 2.61
CA GLN A 132 -7.83 28.21 1.30
C GLN A 132 -7.37 27.24 0.21
N ASP A 133 -8.26 26.91 -0.73
CA ASP A 133 -7.93 26.15 -1.94
C ASP A 133 -7.32 24.75 -1.69
N LEU A 134 -7.61 24.14 -0.53
CA LEU A 134 -7.10 22.80 -0.19
C LEU A 134 -7.45 21.76 -1.25
N THR A 135 -8.63 21.85 -1.88
CA THR A 135 -9.11 20.93 -2.91
C THR A 135 -8.94 21.45 -4.34
N ASN A 136 -8.21 22.55 -4.56
CA ASN A 136 -7.99 23.09 -5.90
C ASN A 136 -6.70 22.53 -6.52
N GLY A 137 -6.60 22.62 -7.84
CA GLY A 137 -5.47 22.10 -8.62
C GLY A 137 -5.74 20.73 -9.22
N ASN A 138 -4.75 20.21 -9.94
CA ASN A 138 -4.87 18.91 -10.57
C ASN A 138 -4.86 17.79 -9.50
N PHE A 139 -5.12 16.55 -9.92
CA PHE A 139 -5.14 15.41 -9.00
C PHE A 139 -3.79 15.16 -8.32
N GLY A 140 -2.67 15.29 -9.05
CA GLY A 140 -1.32 15.14 -8.50
C GLY A 140 -1.04 16.13 -7.38
N ASP A 141 -1.36 17.41 -7.59
CA ASP A 141 -1.14 18.46 -6.59
C ASP A 141 -1.94 18.21 -5.31
N ARG A 142 -3.21 17.83 -5.46
CA ARG A 142 -4.11 17.55 -4.33
C ARG A 142 -3.65 16.33 -3.55
N ARG A 143 -3.18 15.30 -4.25
CA ARG A 143 -2.61 14.09 -3.66
C ARG A 143 -1.38 14.41 -2.83
N GLU A 144 -0.41 15.07 -3.42
CA GLU A 144 0.84 15.42 -2.74
C GLU A 144 0.58 16.30 -1.52
N ARG A 145 -0.33 17.27 -1.67
CA ARG A 145 -0.76 18.15 -0.58
C ARG A 145 -1.37 17.37 0.58
N LEU A 146 -2.27 16.41 0.31
CA LEU A 146 -2.85 15.57 1.34
C LEU A 146 -1.77 14.77 2.07
N GLU A 147 -0.88 14.12 1.33
CA GLU A 147 0.20 13.32 1.90
C GLU A 147 1.12 14.15 2.80
N ARG A 148 1.53 15.33 2.34
CA ARG A 148 2.39 16.23 3.09
C ARG A 148 1.72 16.73 4.38
N ILE A 149 0.45 17.12 4.31
CA ILE A 149 -0.29 17.62 5.47
C ILE A 149 -0.50 16.52 6.51
N VAL A 150 -0.94 15.33 6.09
CA VAL A 150 -1.18 14.23 7.02
C VAL A 150 0.13 13.81 7.71
N THR A 151 1.22 13.70 6.94
CA THR A 151 2.55 13.37 7.49
C THR A 151 2.98 14.42 8.53
N ALA A 152 2.86 15.71 8.21
CA ALA A 152 3.21 16.78 9.15
C ALA A 152 2.39 16.75 10.46
N ILE A 153 1.11 16.38 10.38
CA ILE A 153 0.25 16.22 11.56
C ILE A 153 0.63 14.97 12.35
N GLU A 154 0.95 13.87 11.66
CA GLU A 154 1.39 12.62 12.30
C GLU A 154 2.71 12.78 13.06
N ASP A 155 3.62 13.61 12.55
CA ASP A 155 4.92 13.93 13.14
C ASP A 155 4.84 15.05 14.20
N SER A 156 3.67 15.67 14.38
CA SER A 156 3.44 16.75 15.34
C SER A 156 2.75 16.26 16.62
N ASN A 157 2.92 16.98 17.72
CA ASN A 157 2.27 16.70 19.01
C ASN A 157 0.80 17.18 19.09
N VAL A 158 0.10 17.29 17.95
CA VAL A 158 -1.30 17.73 17.91
C VAL A 158 -2.24 16.53 17.92
N THR A 159 -3.47 16.73 18.41
CA THR A 159 -4.52 15.71 18.30
C THR A 159 -4.73 15.33 16.84
N LYS A 160 -4.90 14.03 16.55
CA LYS A 160 -5.15 13.53 15.19
C LYS A 160 -6.66 13.54 14.91
N GLY A 161 -7.03 13.94 13.69
CA GLY A 161 -8.43 13.98 13.25
C GLY A 161 -8.85 12.72 12.49
N PRO A 162 -10.12 12.64 12.01
CA PRO A 162 -10.68 11.46 11.35
C PRO A 162 -10.29 11.32 9.87
N TYR A 163 -9.07 11.74 9.51
CA TYR A 163 -8.48 11.63 8.18
C TYR A 163 -7.25 10.72 8.21
N VAL A 164 -6.91 10.15 7.07
CA VAL A 164 -5.78 9.21 6.97
C VAL A 164 -4.89 9.51 5.78
N LYS A 165 -3.65 9.04 5.85
CA LYS A 165 -2.76 9.00 4.70
C LYS A 165 -3.33 8.02 3.69
N ILE A 166 -3.47 8.47 2.44
CA ILE A 166 -3.86 7.61 1.34
C ILE A 166 -2.60 6.98 0.75
N VAL A 167 -2.52 5.65 0.74
CA VAL A 167 -1.41 4.93 0.09
C VAL A 167 -1.79 4.63 -1.35
N PHE A 168 -1.04 5.21 -2.28
CA PHE A 168 -1.20 4.94 -3.71
C PHE A 168 -0.38 3.71 -4.07
N ARG A 169 -1.04 2.67 -4.60
CA ARG A 169 -0.37 1.46 -5.03
C ARG A 169 -0.64 1.20 -6.50
N THR A 170 0.40 0.86 -7.24
CA THR A 170 0.24 0.22 -8.55
C THR A 170 0.02 -1.26 -8.29
N PRO A 171 -1.13 -1.84 -8.65
CA PRO A 171 -1.28 -3.27 -8.53
C PRO A 171 -0.37 -3.97 -9.53
N ALA A 172 0.50 -4.82 -9.02
CA ALA A 172 0.52 -6.15 -9.61
C ALA A 172 -0.77 -6.83 -9.14
N ASN A 173 -1.74 -7.02 -10.04
CA ASN A 173 -2.97 -7.76 -9.68
C ASN A 173 -2.77 -9.27 -9.79
N HIS A 174 -1.64 -9.67 -10.37
CA HIS A 174 -1.28 -11.05 -10.60
C HIS A 174 0.16 -11.26 -10.13
N TYR A 175 0.35 -12.34 -9.39
CA TYR A 175 1.62 -12.75 -8.83
C TYR A 175 1.81 -14.23 -9.19
N CYS A 176 3.04 -14.62 -9.49
CA CYS A 176 3.41 -16.04 -9.57
C CYS A 176 4.71 -16.28 -8.81
N ALA A 177 4.94 -17.53 -8.42
CA ALA A 177 6.24 -17.93 -7.92
C ALA A 177 7.29 -17.86 -9.04
N SER A 178 8.48 -17.37 -8.72
CA SER A 178 9.57 -17.35 -9.68
C SER A 178 10.10 -18.77 -9.95
N PRO A 179 10.84 -18.99 -11.05
CA PRO A 179 11.53 -20.26 -11.29
C PRO A 179 12.46 -20.66 -10.13
N LEU A 180 13.07 -19.67 -9.46
CA LEU A 180 13.89 -19.88 -8.27
C LEU A 180 13.05 -20.45 -7.11
N ALA A 181 11.90 -19.87 -6.82
CA ALA A 181 11.00 -20.36 -5.78
C ALA A 181 10.53 -21.79 -6.10
N ALA A 182 10.19 -22.08 -7.35
CA ALA A 182 9.79 -23.42 -7.79
C ALA A 182 10.94 -24.44 -7.65
N GLN A 183 12.19 -24.04 -7.90
CA GLN A 183 13.36 -24.89 -7.71
C GLN A 183 13.61 -25.21 -6.23
N LEU A 184 13.43 -24.24 -5.33
CA LEU A 184 13.63 -24.41 -3.88
C LEU A 184 12.53 -25.25 -3.20
N TYR A 185 11.42 -25.48 -3.89
CA TYR A 185 10.29 -26.26 -3.42
C TYR A 185 10.27 -27.71 -3.95
N ARG A 186 11.12 -28.02 -4.94
CA ARG A 186 11.37 -29.40 -5.42
C ARG A 186 12.37 -30.09 -4.50
#